data_AF-A0A352J729-F1
#
_entry.id   AF-A0A352J729-F1
#
_cell.length_a   1.000
_cell.length_b   1.000
_cell.length_c   1.000
_cell.angle_alpha   90.00
_cell.angle_beta   90.00
_cell.angle_gamma   90.00
#
_symmetry.space_group_name_H-M   'P 1'
#
loop_
_entity.id
_entity.type
_entity.pdbx_description
1 polymer ?
#
loop_
_entity_poly.entity_id
_entity_poly.type
_entity_poly.pdbx_seq_one_letter_code
_entity_poly.pdbx_strand_id
1 'polypeptide(L)'
;MESSGSRSSIKYEVIIGYVLVVAIMIVGLLAVYQNLVRFSETRVRNEDMSELIIVGNVINQLYEIESTQNLYTPESAADYFARYHSLRPEINAKINSLKQLSKDTLRVIKLDSIEVLLDEKEENLRAIAVLLDSINKTPGIIRETVSTFVPRNLNDQIKQYMERKNVVRK
;
A
#
# COMPACT_ATOMS: atom_id res chain seq x y z
N MET A 1 -50.38 -66.19 38.18
CA MET A 1 -49.01 -66.34 37.63
C MET A 1 -49.22 -67.07 36.32
N GLU A 2 -49.05 -66.46 35.15
CA GLU A 2 -47.77 -66.03 34.58
C GLU A 2 -47.92 -64.83 33.63
N SER A 3 -46.86 -64.03 33.59
CA SER A 3 -46.69 -62.80 32.83
C SER A 3 -46.43 -63.09 31.35
N SER A 4 -47.24 -62.50 30.45
CA SER A 4 -47.03 -62.50 29.00
C SER A 4 -46.83 -61.08 28.50
N GLY A 5 -45.58 -60.62 28.43
CA GLY A 5 -45.26 -59.27 27.94
C GLY A 5 -43.77 -58.99 27.83
N SER A 6 -43.05 -59.64 26.91
CA SER A 6 -41.63 -59.32 26.66
C SER A 6 -41.11 -59.77 25.29
N ARG A 7 -41.75 -59.35 24.20
CA ARG A 7 -41.18 -59.50 22.83
C ARG A 7 -41.33 -58.27 21.94
N SER A 8 -42.32 -57.42 22.21
CA SER A 8 -42.52 -56.16 21.49
C SER A 8 -41.65 -55.04 22.04
N SER A 9 -41.46 -54.97 23.37
CA SER A 9 -40.70 -53.91 24.05
C SER A 9 -39.24 -53.82 23.58
N ILE A 10 -38.58 -54.97 23.39
CA ILE A 10 -37.19 -55.04 22.92
C ILE A 10 -37.05 -54.47 21.49
N LYS A 11 -38.06 -54.67 20.63
CA LYS A 11 -38.04 -54.14 19.26
C LYS A 11 -38.20 -52.62 19.25
N TYR A 12 -39.05 -52.07 20.12
CA TYR A 12 -39.24 -50.62 20.24
C TYR A 12 -38.00 -49.93 20.83
N GLU A 13 -37.34 -50.55 21.81
CA GLU A 13 -36.13 -50.02 22.43
C GLU A 13 -34.98 -49.91 21.41
N VAL A 14 -34.85 -50.89 20.52
CA VAL A 14 -33.88 -50.87 19.43
C VAL A 14 -34.20 -49.77 18.40
N ILE A 15 -35.47 -49.62 18.01
CA ILE A 15 -35.90 -48.57 17.07
C ILE A 15 -35.64 -47.17 17.63
N ILE A 16 -35.94 -46.96 18.91
CA ILE A 16 -35.66 -45.69 19.61
C ILE A 16 -34.17 -45.37 19.61
N GLY A 17 -33.31 -46.37 19.82
CA GLY A 17 -31.86 -46.20 19.72
C GLY A 17 -31.41 -45.72 18.34
N TYR A 18 -31.92 -46.32 17.26
CA TYR A 18 -31.58 -45.89 15.90
C TYR A 18 -32.07 -44.49 15.58
N VAL A 19 -33.30 -44.14 15.99
CA VAL A 19 -33.86 -42.79 15.80
C VAL A 19 -33.01 -41.75 16.55
N LEU A 20 -32.53 -42.08 17.74
CA LEU A 20 -31.70 -41.19 18.55
C LEU A 20 -30.33 -40.93 17.91
N VAL A 21 -29.71 -41.95 17.31
CA VAL A 21 -28.44 -41.78 16.55
C VAL A 21 -28.64 -40.86 15.35
N VAL A 22 -29.73 -41.03 14.60
CA VAL A 22 -30.05 -40.16 13.45
C VAL A 22 -30.31 -38.72 13.88
N ALA A 23 -31.01 -38.51 15.00
CA ALA A 23 -31.25 -37.19 15.55
C ALA A 23 -29.94 -36.48 15.95
N ILE A 24 -29.02 -37.18 16.62
CA ILE A 24 -27.71 -36.64 16.99
C ILE A 24 -26.89 -36.30 15.74
N MET A 25 -26.95 -37.15 14.71
CA MET A 25 -26.24 -36.92 13.45
C MET A 25 -26.73 -35.63 12.75
N ILE A 26 -28.05 -35.41 12.69
CA ILE A 26 -28.63 -34.21 12.09
C ILE A 26 -28.25 -32.97 12.90
N VAL A 27 -28.35 -33.02 14.23
CA VAL A 27 -27.96 -31.89 15.10
C VAL A 27 -26.46 -31.60 14.97
N GLY A 28 -25.63 -32.63 14.89
CA GLY A 28 -24.19 -32.50 14.66
C GLY A 28 -23.88 -31.83 13.32
N LEU A 29 -24.55 -32.25 12.24
CA LEU A 29 -24.40 -31.63 10.93
C LEU A 29 -24.86 -30.17 10.92
N LEU A 30 -25.96 -29.85 11.58
CA LEU A 30 -26.44 -28.46 11.72
C LEU A 30 -25.49 -27.61 12.54
N ALA A 31 -24.95 -28.14 13.64
CA ALA A 31 -23.98 -27.43 14.47
C ALA A 31 -22.66 -27.19 13.73
N VAL A 32 -22.16 -28.20 13.02
CA VAL A 32 -20.97 -28.05 12.17
C VAL A 32 -21.26 -27.06 11.04
N TYR A 33 -22.40 -27.15 10.36
CA TYR A 33 -22.79 -26.21 9.30
C TYR A 33 -22.89 -24.77 9.80
N GLN A 34 -23.56 -24.54 10.94
CA GLN A 34 -23.66 -23.20 11.54
C GLN A 34 -22.31 -22.66 11.97
N ASN A 35 -21.45 -23.50 12.55
CA ASN A 35 -20.08 -23.12 12.89
C ASN A 35 -19.27 -22.82 11.63
N LEU A 36 -19.37 -23.64 10.58
CA LEU A 36 -18.63 -23.47 9.34
C LEU A 36 -19.07 -22.21 8.58
N VAL A 37 -20.38 -21.95 8.50
CA VAL A 37 -20.95 -20.73 7.91
C VAL A 37 -20.57 -19.50 8.71
N ARG A 38 -20.74 -19.50 10.05
CA ARG A 38 -20.32 -18.37 10.89
C ARG A 38 -18.81 -18.13 10.87
N PHE A 39 -18.00 -19.18 10.84
CA PHE A 39 -16.53 -19.08 10.79
C PHE A 39 -16.05 -18.61 9.41
N SER A 40 -16.71 -19.04 8.33
CA SER A 40 -16.44 -18.61 6.95
C SER A 40 -16.89 -17.16 6.67
N GLU A 41 -17.98 -16.72 7.29
CA GLU A 41 -18.60 -15.42 7.02
C GLU A 41 -18.07 -14.29 7.91
N THR A 42 -17.59 -14.59 9.14
CA THR A 42 -17.37 -13.52 10.14
C THR A 42 -15.92 -13.07 10.33
N ARG A 43 -14.87 -13.83 9.95
CA ARG A 43 -13.51 -13.50 10.45
C ARG A 43 -12.36 -13.43 9.46
N VAL A 44 -12.37 -14.16 8.35
CA VAL A 44 -11.20 -14.23 7.44
C VAL A 44 -11.40 -13.45 6.14
N ARG A 45 -12.64 -13.21 5.71
CA ARG A 45 -12.91 -12.60 4.39
C ARG A 45 -13.20 -11.10 4.41
N ASN A 46 -13.51 -10.51 5.56
CA ASN A 46 -13.92 -9.10 5.63
C ASN A 46 -12.80 -8.18 6.13
N GLU A 47 -12.01 -8.61 7.13
CA GLU A 47 -10.93 -7.80 7.68
C GLU A 47 -9.70 -7.82 6.76
N ASP A 48 -9.19 -9.00 6.40
CA ASP A 48 -8.01 -9.13 5.54
C ASP A 48 -8.26 -8.66 4.10
N MET A 49 -9.44 -8.90 3.54
CA MET A 49 -9.78 -8.43 2.19
C MET A 49 -10.05 -6.92 2.17
N SER A 50 -10.75 -6.37 3.17
CA SER A 50 -10.91 -4.91 3.24
C SER A 50 -9.58 -4.22 3.46
N GLU A 51 -8.72 -4.77 4.31
CA GLU A 51 -7.38 -4.26 4.53
C GLU A 51 -6.55 -4.32 3.25
N LEU A 52 -6.57 -5.44 2.53
CA LEU A 52 -5.86 -5.59 1.26
C LEU A 52 -6.39 -4.63 0.18
N ILE A 53 -7.71 -4.40 0.11
CA ILE A 53 -8.33 -3.43 -0.80
C ILE A 53 -7.94 -2.00 -0.41
N ILE A 54 -7.95 -1.67 0.88
CA ILE A 54 -7.56 -0.35 1.38
C ILE A 54 -6.07 -0.11 1.09
N VAL A 55 -5.20 -1.08 1.38
CA VAL A 55 -3.76 -1.00 1.09
C VAL A 55 -3.51 -0.88 -0.41
N GLY A 56 -4.18 -1.68 -1.24
CA GLY A 56 -4.08 -1.62 -2.69
C GLY A 56 -4.51 -0.26 -3.25
N ASN A 57 -5.62 0.30 -2.74
CA ASN A 57 -6.08 1.63 -3.12
C ASN A 57 -5.09 2.72 -2.69
N VAL A 58 -4.53 2.63 -1.48
CA VAL A 58 -3.52 3.59 -1.00
C VAL A 58 -2.25 3.52 -1.83
N ILE A 59 -1.75 2.32 -2.16
CA ILE A 59 -0.57 2.15 -3.02
C ILE A 59 -0.84 2.67 -4.43
N ASN A 60 -2.00 2.39 -5.01
CA ASN A 60 -2.38 2.92 -6.32
C ASN A 60 -2.50 4.44 -6.32
N GLN A 61 -3.14 5.01 -5.29
CA GLN A 61 -3.25 6.47 -5.16
C GLN A 61 -1.88 7.12 -4.98
N LEU A 62 -1.00 6.52 -4.18
CA LEU A 62 0.37 7.01 -3.99
C LEU A 62 1.18 6.90 -5.28
N TYR A 63 1.05 5.78 -6.02
CA TYR A 63 1.71 5.57 -7.31
C TYR A 63 1.16 6.49 -8.41
N GLU A 64 -0.15 6.76 -8.45
CA GLU A 64 -0.74 7.69 -9.40
C GLU A 64 -0.22 9.12 -9.17
N ILE A 65 -0.07 9.51 -7.90
CA ILE A 65 0.52 10.77 -7.49
C ILE A 65 2.03 10.81 -7.82
N GLU A 66 2.79 9.74 -7.57
CA GLU A 66 4.24 9.70 -7.79
C GLU A 66 4.63 9.49 -9.26
N SER A 67 3.95 8.62 -10.00
CA SER A 67 4.28 8.28 -11.39
C SER A 67 4.01 9.42 -12.38
N THR A 68 3.14 10.35 -12.01
CA THR A 68 2.78 11.48 -12.88
C THR A 68 3.66 12.72 -12.64
N GLN A 69 4.62 12.68 -11.69
CA GLN A 69 5.23 13.91 -11.20
C GLN A 69 6.65 14.20 -11.61
N ASN A 70 6.81 15.42 -12.13
CA ASN A 70 8.07 16.08 -12.42
C ASN A 70 8.23 17.26 -11.45
N LEU A 71 9.08 17.13 -10.43
CA LEU A 71 9.37 18.22 -9.48
C LEU A 71 10.40 19.23 -10.03
N TYR A 72 10.54 19.33 -11.35
CA TYR A 72 11.57 20.17 -11.97
C TYR A 72 11.23 21.67 -11.97
N THR A 73 9.98 22.06 -11.68
CA THR A 73 9.57 23.47 -11.66
C THR A 73 9.06 23.92 -10.29
N PRO A 74 9.26 25.20 -9.91
CA PRO A 74 8.74 25.76 -8.66
C PRO A 74 7.22 25.64 -8.54
N GLU A 75 6.50 25.89 -9.63
CA GLU A 75 5.03 25.81 -9.69
C GLU A 75 4.56 24.37 -9.45
N SER A 76 5.17 23.38 -10.13
CA SER A 76 4.84 21.96 -9.92
C SER A 76 5.14 21.46 -8.51
N ALA A 77 6.19 21.98 -7.86
CA ALA A 77 6.54 21.58 -6.51
C ALA A 77 5.63 22.21 -5.44
N ALA A 78 5.24 23.48 -5.63
CA ALA A 78 4.29 24.16 -4.77
C ALA A 78 2.89 23.52 -4.87
N ASP A 79 2.43 23.22 -6.08
CA ASP A 79 1.16 22.53 -6.31
C ASP A 79 1.15 21.13 -5.70
N TYR A 80 2.27 20.41 -5.79
CA TYR A 80 2.38 19.11 -5.17
C TYR A 80 2.33 19.19 -3.65
N PHE A 81 3.08 20.10 -3.04
CA PHE A 81 3.01 20.34 -1.60
C PHE A 81 1.59 20.70 -1.16
N ALA A 82 0.91 21.60 -1.86
CA ALA A 82 -0.45 22.01 -1.53
C ALA A 82 -1.45 20.84 -1.59
N ARG A 83 -1.35 20.00 -2.63
CA ARG A 83 -2.17 18.78 -2.74
C ARG A 83 -1.86 17.81 -1.62
N TYR A 84 -0.58 17.50 -1.37
CA TYR A 84 -0.17 16.60 -0.29
C TYR A 84 -0.68 17.08 1.08
N HIS A 85 -0.49 18.37 1.39
CA HIS A 85 -0.97 18.99 2.62
C HIS A 85 -2.50 18.89 2.77
N SER A 86 -3.25 19.06 1.67
CA SER A 86 -4.71 18.95 1.70
C SER A 86 -5.23 17.52 1.95
N LEU A 87 -4.49 16.49 1.53
CA LEU A 87 -4.83 15.08 1.77
C LEU A 87 -4.37 14.57 3.14
N ARG A 88 -3.40 15.24 3.78
CA ARG A 88 -2.81 14.85 5.06
C ARG A 88 -3.85 14.57 6.17
N PRO A 89 -4.89 15.41 6.37
CA PRO A 89 -5.88 15.17 7.42
C PRO A 89 -6.70 13.90 7.20
N GLU A 90 -7.06 13.59 5.95
CA GLU A 90 -7.81 12.39 5.61
C GLU A 90 -6.96 11.13 5.85
N ILE A 91 -5.67 11.17 5.47
CA ILE A 91 -4.73 10.07 5.72
C ILE A 91 -4.56 9.82 7.22
N ASN A 92 -4.40 10.88 8.02
CA ASN A 92 -4.30 10.76 9.48
C ASN A 92 -5.57 10.20 10.11
N ALA A 93 -6.75 10.57 9.62
CA ALA A 93 -8.01 10.00 10.08
C ALA A 93 -8.10 8.48 9.81
N LYS A 94 -7.61 8.02 8.67
CA LYS A 94 -7.55 6.57 8.34
C LYS A 94 -6.54 5.84 9.21
N ILE A 95 -5.34 6.41 9.42
CA ILE A 95 -4.33 5.84 10.31
C ILE A 95 -4.87 5.71 11.73
N ASN A 96 -5.53 6.74 12.26
CA ASN A 96 -6.14 6.69 13.59
C ASN A 96 -7.26 5.65 13.69
N SER A 97 -8.05 5.48 12.63
CA SER A 97 -9.07 4.43 12.57
C SER A 97 -8.43 3.02 12.61
N LEU A 98 -7.31 2.84 11.90
CA LEU A 98 -6.54 1.58 11.91
C LEU A 98 -5.90 1.33 13.28
N LYS A 99 -5.45 2.36 14.00
CA LYS A 99 -4.95 2.24 15.38
C LYS A 99 -6.05 1.76 16.33
N GLN A 100 -7.27 2.28 16.21
CA GLN A 100 -8.40 1.86 17.04
C GLN A 100 -8.86 0.43 16.75
N LEU A 101 -8.75 -0.03 15.51
CA LEU A 101 -9.08 -1.40 15.12
C LEU A 101 -7.97 -2.41 15.50
N SER A 102 -6.76 -1.92 15.73
CA SER A 102 -5.59 -2.75 16.04
C SER A 102 -5.64 -3.25 17.49
N LYS A 103 -5.63 -4.58 17.65
CA LYS A 103 -5.54 -5.26 18.96
C LYS A 103 -4.10 -5.55 19.40
N ASP A 104 -3.13 -5.34 18.50
CA ASP A 104 -1.71 -5.63 18.71
C ASP A 104 -0.90 -4.33 18.83
N THR A 105 -0.17 -4.19 19.93
CA THR A 105 0.74 -3.07 20.22
C THR A 105 1.80 -2.89 19.13
N LEU A 106 2.33 -3.96 18.54
CA LEU A 106 3.33 -3.85 17.46
C LEU A 106 2.74 -3.21 16.20
N ARG A 107 1.45 -3.42 15.94
CA ARG A 107 0.75 -2.85 14.80
C ARG A 107 0.50 -1.35 15.00
N VAL A 108 0.17 -0.94 16.23
CA VAL A 108 0.05 0.48 16.60
C VAL A 108 1.39 1.21 16.42
N ILE A 109 2.50 0.62 16.87
CA ILE A 109 3.85 1.21 16.73
C ILE A 109 4.23 1.41 15.25
N LYS A 110 3.86 0.48 14.37
CA LYS A 110 4.06 0.64 12.91
C LYS A 110 3.25 1.81 12.35
N LEU A 111 2.00 1.96 12.79
CA LEU A 111 1.14 3.07 12.38
C LEU A 111 1.67 4.42 12.89
N ASP A 112 2.23 4.46 14.10
CA ASP A 112 2.93 5.65 14.64
C ASP A 112 4.17 5.99 13.79
N SER A 113 4.93 4.97 13.38
CA SER A 113 6.10 5.17 12.50
C SER A 113 5.71 5.74 11.14
N ILE A 114 4.58 5.28 10.58
CA ILE A 114 4.05 5.82 9.31
C ILE A 114 3.65 7.28 9.48
N GLU A 115 3.05 7.66 10.60
CA GLU A 115 2.68 9.05 10.88
C GLU A 115 3.91 9.96 10.88
N VAL A 116 4.99 9.56 11.57
CA VAL A 116 6.27 10.26 11.59
C VAL A 116 6.86 10.40 10.19
N LEU A 117 6.92 9.31 9.41
CA LEU A 117 7.49 9.33 8.05
C LEU A 117 6.70 10.26 7.12
N LEU A 118 5.38 10.35 7.30
CA LEU A 118 4.55 11.24 6.50
C LEU A 118 4.71 12.72 6.91
N ASP A 119 5.01 13.01 8.18
CA ASP A 119 5.39 14.35 8.63
C ASP A 119 6.74 14.76 8.05
N GLU A 120 7.75 13.88 8.12
CA GLU A 120 9.05 14.11 7.50
C GLU A 120 8.93 14.34 5.98
N LYS A 121 8.07 13.56 5.30
CA LYS A 121 7.79 13.77 3.87
C LYS A 121 7.17 15.14 3.62
N GLU A 122 6.25 15.60 4.46
CA GLU A 122 5.63 16.92 4.35
C GLU A 122 6.65 18.05 4.47
N GLU A 123 7.52 17.97 5.47
CA GLU A 123 8.59 18.95 5.68
C GLU A 123 9.56 18.97 4.49
N ASN A 124 9.92 17.79 3.97
CA ASN A 124 10.78 17.67 2.79
C ASN A 124 10.13 18.30 1.54
N LEU A 125 8.83 18.07 1.32
CA LEU A 125 8.12 18.68 0.19
C LEU A 125 8.01 20.19 0.32
N ARG A 126 7.76 20.70 1.52
CA ARG A 126 7.78 22.13 1.82
C ARG A 126 9.15 22.72 1.53
N ALA A 127 10.22 22.06 1.97
CA ALA A 127 11.59 22.51 1.75
C ALA A 127 11.91 22.57 0.24
N ILE A 128 11.53 21.55 -0.53
CA ILE A 128 11.72 21.52 -1.99
C ILE A 128 10.97 22.68 -2.67
N ALA A 129 9.70 22.91 -2.31
CA ALA A 129 8.91 23.99 -2.87
C ALA A 129 9.54 25.37 -2.58
N VAL A 130 9.98 25.61 -1.35
CA VAL A 130 10.66 26.85 -0.93
C VAL A 130 12.01 27.02 -1.66
N LEU A 131 12.80 25.96 -1.78
CA LEU A 131 14.09 25.99 -2.45
C LEU A 131 13.92 26.32 -3.94
N LEU A 132 12.98 25.68 -4.63
CA LEU A 132 12.73 25.93 -6.05
C LEU A 132 12.17 27.36 -6.29
N ASP A 133 11.26 27.83 -5.44
CA ASP A 133 10.76 29.21 -5.48
C ASP A 133 11.91 30.23 -5.28
N SER A 134 12.82 29.95 -4.34
CA SER A 134 14.00 30.78 -4.08
C SER A 134 14.99 30.79 -5.24
N ILE A 135 15.23 29.63 -5.87
CA ILE A 135 16.08 29.51 -7.07
C ILE A 135 15.50 30.34 -8.23
N ASN A 136 14.18 30.31 -8.42
CA ASN A 136 13.51 31.05 -9.49
C ASN A 136 13.50 32.57 -9.26
N LYS A 137 13.50 33.02 -8.00
CA LYS A 137 13.51 34.44 -7.63
C LYS A 137 14.90 35.08 -7.60
N THR A 138 15.97 34.29 -7.70
CA THR A 138 17.34 34.80 -7.72
C THR A 138 17.68 35.34 -9.12
N PRO A 139 18.11 36.60 -9.28
CA PRO A 139 18.52 37.14 -10.59
C PRO A 139 19.69 36.30 -11.13
N GLY A 140 19.53 35.81 -12.35
CA GLY A 140 20.31 34.71 -12.91
C GLY A 140 21.82 34.86 -12.75
N ILE A 141 22.42 34.00 -11.93
CA ILE A 141 23.72 33.45 -12.30
C ILE A 141 23.41 32.62 -13.53
N ILE A 142 23.76 33.13 -14.72
CA ILE A 142 23.80 32.34 -15.95
C ILE A 142 24.65 31.13 -15.60
N ARG A 143 24.00 29.99 -15.32
CA ARG A 143 24.65 28.71 -15.46
C ARG A 143 24.88 28.61 -16.96
N GLU A 144 26.05 29.05 -17.40
CA GLU A 144 26.69 28.46 -18.56
C GLU A 144 26.83 26.99 -18.18
N THR A 145 25.74 26.24 -18.37
CA THR A 145 25.88 24.85 -18.72
C THR A 145 26.69 24.94 -19.99
N VAL A 146 28.00 24.76 -19.87
CA VAL A 146 28.89 24.50 -20.98
C VAL A 146 28.40 23.17 -21.54
N SER A 147 27.26 23.20 -22.25
CA SER A 147 26.99 22.23 -23.27
C SER A 147 28.24 22.30 -24.12
N THR A 148 28.98 21.21 -24.17
CA THR A 148 30.15 21.05 -25.02
C THR A 148 29.67 21.10 -26.47
N PHE A 149 29.21 22.27 -26.93
CA PHE A 149 29.15 22.61 -28.32
C PHE A 149 30.60 22.84 -28.69
N VAL A 150 31.25 21.79 -29.19
CA VAL A 150 32.53 21.92 -29.87
C VAL A 150 32.23 22.67 -31.17
N PRO A 151 32.57 23.96 -31.29
CA PRO A 151 32.32 24.66 -32.53
C PRO A 151 33.17 24.00 -33.63
N ARG A 152 32.63 23.83 -34.84
CA ARG A 152 33.31 23.13 -35.95
C ARG A 152 34.73 23.66 -36.19
N ASN A 153 34.92 24.97 -35.99
CA ASN A 153 36.22 25.63 -36.11
C ASN A 153 37.28 25.11 -35.12
N LEU A 154 36.90 24.55 -33.98
CA LEU A 154 37.81 23.96 -32.99
C LEU A 154 38.28 22.60 -33.48
N ASN A 155 37.39 21.82 -34.13
CA ASN A 155 37.76 20.56 -34.75
C ASN A 155 38.73 20.79 -35.93
N ASP A 156 38.51 21.84 -36.72
CA ASP A 156 39.42 22.24 -37.80
C ASP A 156 40.79 22.70 -37.27
N GLN A 157 40.82 23.43 -36.16
CA GLN A 157 42.05 23.85 -35.50
C GLN A 157 42.83 22.66 -34.89
N ILE A 158 42.13 21.72 -34.25
CA ILE A 158 42.72 20.49 -33.73
C ILE A 158 43.33 19.69 -34.89
N LYS A 159 42.62 19.57 -36.02
CA LYS A 159 43.12 18.88 -37.21
C LYS A 159 44.38 19.54 -37.78
N GLN A 160 44.39 20.87 -37.93
CA GLN A 160 45.57 21.61 -38.37
C GLN A 160 46.75 21.52 -37.39
N TYR A 161 46.48 21.46 -36.09
CA TYR A 161 47.54 21.26 -35.09
C TYR A 161 48.16 19.86 -35.19
N MET A 162 47.33 18.84 -35.37
CA MET A 162 47.80 17.45 -35.56
C MET A 162 48.57 17.28 -36.87
N GLU A 163 48.15 17.95 -37.95
CA GLU A 163 48.86 17.98 -39.23
C GLU A 163 50.21 18.71 -39.12
N ARG A 164 50.25 19.88 -38.46
CA ARG A 164 51.50 20.61 -38.22
C ARG A 164 52.50 19.83 -37.37
N LYS A 165 52.03 19.04 -36.41
CA LYS A 165 52.91 18.21 -35.56
C LYS A 165 53.20 16.81 -36.14
N ASN A 166 52.78 16.49 -37.37
CA ASN A 166 52.98 15.16 -38.00
C ASN A 166 52.48 13.98 -37.13
N VAL A 167 51.47 14.20 -36.28
CA VAL A 167 51.00 13.18 -35.32
C VAL A 167 50.06 12.16 -35.98
N VAL A 168 49.54 12.46 -37.17
CA VAL A 168 48.78 11.49 -37.97
C VAL A 168 49.69 10.97 -39.08
N ARG A 169 50.58 10.04 -38.73
CA ARG A 169 51.13 9.11 -39.72
C ARG A 169 50.16 7.94 -39.86
N LYS A 170 49.87 7.59 -41.11
CA LYS A 170 49.06 6.45 -41.59
C LYS A 170 49.16 5.21 -40.73
#